data_AF-A0AAN7DK36-F1
#
_entry.id   AF-A0AAN7DK36-F1
#
_cell.length_a   1.000
_cell.length_b   1.000
_cell.length_c   1.000
_cell.angle_alpha   90.00
_cell.angle_beta   90.00
_cell.angle_gamma   90.00
#
_symmetry.space_group_name_H-M   'P 1'
#
loop_
_entity.id
_entity.type
_entity.pdbx_description
1 polymer ?
#
loop_
_entity_poly.entity_id
_entity_poly.type
_entity_poly.pdbx_seq_one_letter_code
_entity_poly.pdbx_strand_id
1 'polypeptide(L)'
;MVNSLSVQSTVALVMAVASISANAQNTTSTSTSTSSGVPAQVSPAWLSDITPIAGNVKAYPSGTNASIPTGPLSTVNFSTTAYPEGWKSPSTTSAEVQAVIKALDWSKVPSSAVRKADSKGDLTMTGYDASTDPDCWWSATGCVKSKNPSVPADAAACPQVGDWGLTYDDGPLTAEAGEWAEPNLYDFLAKENQKAGLFYIGSNVIAAPAAAQRALADGHTLCVHTWSHPAMTSQSNEAVVAELYWTMRAIKEVTGVTTKCWRPPYGDVDDRVRAIAWQMGLTTVLWDLDTNDWNMPGDGGGNLSPSTVDGYFESWIAARKNGTDKTGHIVLQHELNNATVSMAEKWLPQVKEAFNVVPWNQCFNVSHPYWETSFTYPTAENPNPTANTTTTASSSAAVTAPSTSTVASSKPSPSSSGSSAAAIAAAASAGTRNTVTITSVLGMVVIAAAAAYTF
;
A
#
# COMPACT_ATOMS: atom_id res chain seq x y z
N MET A 1 78.83 5.90 25.48
CA MET A 1 79.20 7.00 26.39
C MET A 1 77.93 7.76 26.70
N VAL A 2 77.33 7.46 27.85
CA VAL A 2 77.19 8.32 29.05
C VAL A 2 75.91 9.19 29.01
N ASN A 3 74.95 8.73 29.83
CA ASN A 3 74.04 9.44 30.74
C ASN A 3 73.55 10.86 30.42
N SER A 4 72.25 11.05 30.63
CA SER A 4 71.79 11.94 31.71
C SER A 4 70.36 11.60 32.17
N LEU A 5 70.25 11.30 33.47
CA LEU A 5 69.01 11.34 34.26
C LEU A 5 68.73 12.78 34.67
N SER A 6 67.45 13.17 34.75
CA SER A 6 66.99 14.03 35.83
C SER A 6 65.54 13.68 36.23
N VAL A 7 65.34 13.64 37.54
CA VAL A 7 64.09 13.33 38.25
C VAL A 7 63.67 14.60 38.99
N GLN A 8 62.40 15.01 38.86
CA GLN A 8 61.66 15.86 39.82
C GLN A 8 60.18 15.40 39.77
N SER A 9 59.70 14.59 40.72
CA SER A 9 59.01 14.94 41.99
C SER A 9 57.61 15.58 41.86
N THR A 10 56.59 14.73 42.11
CA THR A 10 55.38 14.88 42.97
C THR A 10 54.41 16.05 42.73
N VAL A 11 53.07 15.87 42.64
CA VAL A 11 52.14 15.47 43.73
C VAL A 11 50.76 15.01 43.20
N ALA A 12 50.26 13.91 43.80
CA ALA A 12 48.88 13.44 44.12
C ALA A 12 47.68 13.60 43.15
N LEU A 13 46.93 12.51 42.97
CA LEU A 13 45.65 12.26 43.69
C LEU A 13 45.18 10.81 43.47
N VAL A 14 44.83 10.12 44.55
CA VAL A 14 44.25 8.77 44.58
C VAL A 14 42.74 8.89 44.36
N MET A 15 42.20 8.13 43.40
CA MET A 15 40.78 7.79 43.32
C MET A 15 40.65 6.31 42.98
N ALA A 16 40.04 5.57 43.90
CA ALA A 16 39.74 4.16 43.78
C ALA A 16 38.66 3.91 42.72
N VAL A 17 38.83 2.87 41.90
CA VAL A 17 37.74 2.28 41.13
C VAL A 17 37.67 0.80 41.46
N ALA A 18 36.61 0.43 42.18
CA ALA A 18 36.25 -0.93 42.51
C ALA A 18 35.84 -1.68 41.25
N SER A 19 36.44 -2.85 41.03
CA SER A 19 36.07 -3.81 39.99
C SER A 19 34.89 -4.63 40.51
N ILE A 20 33.69 -4.41 39.97
CA ILE A 20 32.54 -5.30 40.19
C ILE A 20 32.39 -6.15 38.94
N SER A 21 32.69 -7.44 39.10
CA SER A 21 32.38 -8.50 38.15
C SER A 21 30.86 -8.70 38.11
N ALA A 22 30.26 -8.59 36.92
CA ALA A 22 28.89 -9.01 36.67
C ALA A 22 28.89 -10.22 35.72
N ASN A 23 28.31 -11.31 36.20
CA ASN A 23 28.15 -12.59 35.53
C ASN A 23 27.48 -12.46 34.16
N ALA A 24 28.19 -12.85 33.10
CA ALA A 24 27.54 -13.23 31.85
C ALA A 24 26.92 -14.62 32.05
N GLN A 25 25.60 -14.68 32.19
CA GLN A 25 24.88 -15.94 32.10
C GLN A 25 24.96 -16.46 30.68
N ASN A 26 25.59 -17.61 30.55
CA ASN A 26 25.73 -18.39 29.35
C ASN A 26 24.38 -19.03 29.00
N THR A 27 23.56 -18.38 28.18
CA THR A 27 22.40 -19.02 27.55
C THR A 27 22.86 -19.65 26.24
N THR A 28 23.34 -20.88 26.33
CA THR A 28 23.39 -21.81 25.19
C THR A 28 21.96 -22.02 24.69
N SER A 29 21.55 -21.28 23.68
CA SER A 29 20.38 -21.62 22.88
C SER A 29 20.75 -22.81 22.00
N THR A 30 20.22 -23.97 22.38
CA THR A 30 20.21 -25.18 21.58
C THR A 30 19.48 -24.85 20.28
N SER A 31 20.22 -24.65 19.19
CA SER A 31 19.65 -24.47 17.86
C SER A 31 19.12 -25.82 17.36
N THR A 32 17.87 -26.10 17.69
CA THR A 32 17.09 -27.10 16.96
C THR A 32 16.84 -26.55 15.56
N SER A 33 17.72 -26.94 14.62
CA SER A 33 17.55 -26.75 13.20
C SER A 33 16.39 -27.61 12.69
N THR A 34 15.23 -26.99 12.48
CA THR A 34 14.26 -27.38 11.44
C THR A 34 13.25 -26.24 11.24
N SER A 35 13.51 -25.37 10.27
CA SER A 35 12.46 -24.94 9.34
C SER A 35 13.16 -24.43 8.07
N SER A 36 12.88 -25.11 6.96
CA SER A 36 13.26 -24.74 5.60
C SER A 36 12.39 -23.57 5.09
N GLY A 37 12.14 -22.58 5.94
CA GLY A 37 11.24 -21.46 5.66
C GLY A 37 11.97 -20.25 5.07
N VAL A 38 11.25 -19.50 4.24
CA VAL A 38 11.64 -18.16 3.79
C VAL A 38 11.96 -17.30 5.02
N PRO A 39 13.12 -16.62 5.09
CA PRO A 39 13.44 -15.76 6.23
C PRO A 39 12.38 -14.69 6.42
N ALA A 40 11.96 -14.45 7.67
CA ALA A 40 11.02 -13.37 7.97
C ALA A 40 11.60 -12.00 7.57
N GLN A 41 10.75 -11.09 7.09
CA GLN A 41 11.12 -9.70 6.87
C GLN A 41 11.55 -9.04 8.19
N VAL A 42 12.48 -8.11 8.09
CA VAL A 42 12.91 -7.26 9.21
C VAL A 42 12.46 -5.84 8.98
N SER A 43 12.16 -5.12 10.07
CA SER A 43 11.78 -3.71 9.99
C SER A 43 12.90 -2.89 9.34
N PRO A 44 12.58 -1.99 8.39
CA PRO A 44 13.54 -1.07 7.77
C PRO A 44 14.12 -0.07 8.78
N ALA A 45 15.19 -0.46 9.49
CA ALA A 45 15.76 0.34 10.58
C ALA A 45 16.26 1.72 10.10
N TRP A 46 16.64 1.85 8.84
CA TRP A 46 17.06 3.12 8.24
C TRP A 46 15.94 4.17 8.12
N LEU A 47 14.69 3.82 8.42
CA LEU A 47 13.57 4.76 8.48
C LEU A 47 13.16 5.14 9.91
N SER A 48 13.83 4.63 10.94
CA SER A 48 13.45 4.85 12.35
C SER A 48 13.49 6.32 12.76
N ASP A 49 14.39 7.08 12.16
CA ASP A 49 14.67 8.47 12.53
C ASP A 49 13.84 9.47 11.71
N ILE A 50 13.06 8.99 10.74
CA ILE A 50 12.16 9.83 9.94
C ILE A 50 10.99 10.26 10.82
N THR A 51 10.94 11.57 11.10
CA THR A 51 9.89 12.17 11.90
C THR A 51 8.68 12.48 11.01
N PRO A 52 7.51 11.89 11.27
CA PRO A 52 6.32 12.18 10.50
C PRO A 52 5.83 13.62 10.70
N ILE A 53 5.27 14.21 9.65
CA ILE A 53 4.57 15.49 9.75
C ILE A 53 3.29 15.36 10.61
N ALA A 54 2.74 16.50 11.03
CA ALA A 54 1.49 16.53 11.79
C ALA A 54 0.27 16.12 10.94
N GLY A 55 -0.85 15.79 11.59
CA GLY A 55 -2.12 15.45 10.92
C GLY A 55 -2.37 13.95 10.72
N ASN A 56 -1.39 13.11 11.06
CA ASN A 56 -1.48 11.66 10.85
C ASN A 56 -2.41 10.96 11.84
N VAL A 57 -3.30 10.13 11.29
CA VAL A 57 -4.09 9.18 12.09
C VAL A 57 -3.19 8.12 12.71
N LYS A 58 -3.61 7.59 13.86
CA LYS A 58 -2.88 6.54 14.59
C LYS A 58 -3.65 5.22 14.67
N ALA A 59 -4.80 5.15 14.01
CA ALA A 59 -5.69 4.01 14.05
C ALA A 59 -6.44 3.89 12.73
N TYR A 60 -6.71 2.65 12.35
CA TYR A 60 -7.62 2.30 11.28
C TYR A 60 -9.05 2.75 11.66
N PRO A 61 -9.84 3.31 10.73
CA PRO A 61 -11.21 3.73 11.02
C PRO A 61 -12.05 2.49 11.42
N SER A 62 -12.56 2.46 12.65
CA SER A 62 -13.36 1.34 13.19
C SER A 62 -14.63 1.82 13.87
N GLY A 63 -15.67 0.98 13.87
CA GLY A 63 -17.01 1.26 14.42
C GLY A 63 -18.08 1.52 13.35
N THR A 64 -19.33 1.17 13.66
CA THR A 64 -20.50 1.31 12.76
C THR A 64 -20.88 2.75 12.41
N ASN A 65 -20.25 3.73 13.07
CA ASN A 65 -20.46 5.18 12.88
C ASN A 65 -19.15 5.93 12.56
N ALA A 66 -18.08 5.23 12.16
CA ALA A 66 -16.88 5.90 11.66
C ALA A 66 -17.21 6.56 10.32
N SER A 67 -17.80 7.76 10.37
CA SER A 67 -18.01 8.58 9.18
C SER A 67 -16.64 8.92 8.63
N ILE A 68 -16.32 8.31 7.49
CA ILE A 68 -15.15 8.71 6.72
C ILE A 68 -15.45 10.11 6.19
N PRO A 69 -14.65 11.13 6.55
CA PRO A 69 -14.88 12.49 6.08
C PRO A 69 -14.89 12.48 4.55
N THR A 70 -15.83 13.18 3.91
CA THR A 70 -15.81 13.41 2.46
C THR A 70 -15.67 14.90 2.17
N GLY A 71 -15.17 15.26 1.00
CA GLY A 71 -15.01 16.64 0.58
C GLY A 71 -13.55 17.12 0.62
N PRO A 72 -13.32 18.45 0.56
CA PRO A 72 -12.03 19.02 0.21
C PRO A 72 -10.91 18.63 1.17
N LEU A 73 -9.72 18.42 0.60
CA LEU A 73 -8.50 18.10 1.36
C LEU A 73 -8.01 19.32 2.14
N SER A 74 -7.50 19.08 3.36
CA SER A 74 -6.82 20.11 4.14
C SER A 74 -5.48 20.48 3.51
N THR A 75 -5.08 21.74 3.61
CA THR A 75 -3.73 22.17 3.20
C THR A 75 -2.67 21.59 4.13
N VAL A 76 -1.64 20.96 3.55
CA VAL A 76 -0.47 20.44 4.26
C VAL A 76 0.76 21.18 3.77
N ASN A 77 1.44 21.87 4.67
CA ASN A 77 2.73 22.51 4.35
C ASN A 77 3.82 21.45 4.42
N PHE A 78 4.35 21.06 3.26
CA PHE A 78 5.40 20.06 3.13
C PHE A 78 6.58 20.63 2.32
N SER A 79 7.81 20.44 2.81
CA SER A 79 9.01 20.84 2.05
C SER A 79 9.53 19.67 1.24
N THR A 80 9.59 19.86 -0.08
CA THR A 80 10.13 18.86 -1.01
C THR A 80 11.65 18.99 -1.20
N THR A 81 12.29 19.98 -0.57
CA THR A 81 13.72 20.30 -0.79
C THR A 81 14.70 19.20 -0.42
N ALA A 82 14.32 18.31 0.52
CA ALA A 82 15.14 17.17 0.93
C ALA A 82 14.95 15.93 0.03
N TYR A 83 14.07 16.02 -0.98
CA TYR A 83 13.72 14.91 -1.85
C TYR A 83 14.38 15.05 -3.22
N PRO A 84 14.58 13.94 -3.95
CA PRO A 84 14.95 13.97 -5.35
C PRO A 84 13.93 14.76 -6.16
N GLU A 85 14.33 15.16 -7.36
CA GLU A 85 13.37 15.75 -8.29
C GLU A 85 12.26 14.75 -8.62
N GLY A 86 11.02 15.23 -8.66
CA GLY A 86 9.87 14.38 -8.98
C GLY A 86 9.99 13.80 -10.39
N TRP A 87 9.54 12.55 -10.56
CA TRP A 87 9.57 11.83 -11.85
C TRP A 87 10.96 11.67 -12.48
N LYS A 88 12.04 11.87 -11.70
CA LYS A 88 13.40 11.57 -12.13
C LYS A 88 14.03 10.51 -11.25
N SER A 89 14.85 9.65 -11.86
CA SER A 89 15.55 8.60 -11.12
C SER A 89 16.37 9.20 -9.97
N PRO A 90 16.18 8.72 -8.74
CA PRO A 90 16.87 9.25 -7.58
C PRO A 90 18.35 8.88 -7.62
N SER A 91 19.17 9.73 -6.99
CA SER A 91 20.60 9.45 -6.86
C SER A 91 20.87 8.19 -6.05
N THR A 92 21.70 7.31 -6.60
CA THR A 92 22.19 6.11 -5.91
C THR A 92 23.30 6.41 -4.89
N THR A 93 23.84 7.63 -4.87
CA THR A 93 25.00 8.02 -4.04
C THR A 93 24.65 8.86 -2.82
N SER A 94 23.36 9.13 -2.58
CA SER A 94 22.91 9.79 -1.35
C SER A 94 23.31 8.97 -0.11
N ALA A 95 23.60 9.65 1.00
CA ALA A 95 24.06 9.01 2.23
C ALA A 95 23.02 7.99 2.73
N GLU A 96 21.75 8.31 2.59
CA GLU A 96 20.63 7.46 2.97
C GLU A 96 20.56 6.19 2.11
N VAL A 97 20.64 6.31 0.79
CA VAL A 97 20.62 5.14 -0.11
C VAL A 97 21.85 4.25 0.12
N GLN A 98 23.02 4.85 0.32
CA GLN A 98 24.25 4.12 0.63
C GLN A 98 24.16 3.37 1.98
N ALA A 99 23.45 3.92 2.97
CA ALA A 99 23.19 3.23 4.23
C ALA A 99 22.32 1.99 4.02
N VAL A 100 21.29 2.07 3.18
CA VAL A 100 20.47 0.91 2.82
C VAL A 100 21.30 -0.14 2.07
N ILE A 101 22.02 0.26 1.03
CA ILE A 101 22.89 -0.64 0.24
C ILE A 101 23.86 -1.42 1.13
N LYS A 102 24.44 -0.75 2.15
CA LYS A 102 25.34 -1.38 3.11
C LYS A 102 24.64 -2.36 4.06
N ALA A 103 23.36 -2.16 4.33
CA ALA A 103 22.57 -3.01 5.22
C ALA A 103 22.03 -4.28 4.54
N LEU A 104 21.92 -4.29 3.20
CA LEU A 104 21.44 -5.45 2.45
C LEU A 104 22.50 -6.56 2.37
N ASP A 105 22.05 -7.82 2.44
CA ASP A 105 22.85 -9.00 2.23
C ASP A 105 22.86 -9.36 0.73
N TRP A 106 23.85 -8.85 0.02
CA TRP A 106 24.01 -9.07 -1.42
C TRP A 106 24.27 -10.53 -1.79
N SER A 107 24.68 -11.39 -0.85
CA SER A 107 24.83 -12.84 -1.12
C SER A 107 23.49 -13.54 -1.36
N LYS A 108 22.37 -12.92 -0.92
CA LYS A 108 21.00 -13.41 -1.14
C LYS A 108 20.34 -12.85 -2.39
N VAL A 109 21.00 -11.92 -3.10
CA VAL A 109 20.50 -11.32 -4.34
C VAL A 109 21.08 -12.08 -5.52
N PRO A 110 20.27 -12.77 -6.34
CA PRO A 110 20.75 -13.48 -7.53
C PRO A 110 21.40 -12.52 -8.53
N SER A 111 22.41 -13.01 -9.23
CA SER A 111 23.11 -12.26 -10.29
C SER A 111 22.35 -12.32 -11.62
N SER A 112 21.09 -11.91 -11.63
CA SER A 112 20.28 -11.77 -12.86
C SER A 112 20.82 -10.66 -13.74
N ALA A 113 20.74 -10.84 -15.06
CA ALA A 113 21.17 -9.82 -16.01
C ALA A 113 20.21 -8.62 -15.98
N VAL A 114 20.77 -7.42 -15.83
CA VAL A 114 19.99 -6.17 -15.95
C VAL A 114 19.42 -6.08 -17.37
N ARG A 115 18.10 -5.90 -17.46
CA ARG A 115 17.36 -5.83 -18.72
C ARG A 115 17.61 -4.50 -19.42
N LYS A 116 17.17 -4.42 -20.68
CA LYS A 116 17.22 -3.18 -21.44
C LYS A 116 15.80 -2.72 -21.68
N ALA A 117 15.60 -1.42 -21.51
CA ALA A 117 14.44 -0.71 -22.01
C ALA A 117 14.90 0.19 -23.17
N ASP A 118 14.03 0.40 -24.16
CA ASP A 118 14.31 1.35 -25.23
C ASP A 118 14.05 2.81 -24.78
N SER A 119 14.16 3.77 -25.71
CA SER A 119 13.99 5.20 -25.42
C SER A 119 12.58 5.60 -24.94
N LYS A 120 11.58 4.75 -25.13
CA LYS A 120 10.21 4.96 -24.66
C LYS A 120 9.93 4.29 -23.31
N GLY A 121 10.89 3.54 -22.76
CA GLY A 121 10.74 2.78 -21.52
C GLY A 121 10.41 1.30 -21.75
N ASP A 122 10.42 0.87 -23.01
CA ASP A 122 9.86 -0.40 -23.43
C ASP A 122 10.86 -1.55 -23.30
N LEU A 123 10.52 -2.58 -22.53
CA LEU A 123 11.41 -3.70 -22.22
C LEU A 123 11.74 -4.57 -23.43
N THR A 124 13.02 -4.73 -23.74
CA THR A 124 13.44 -5.62 -24.82
C THR A 124 13.56 -7.05 -24.30
N MET A 125 12.84 -7.98 -24.92
CA MET A 125 12.91 -9.42 -24.60
C MET A 125 14.14 -10.12 -25.21
N THR A 126 14.97 -9.40 -25.97
CA THR A 126 16.11 -9.98 -26.68
C THR A 126 17.10 -10.61 -25.72
N GLY A 127 17.44 -11.88 -25.97
CA GLY A 127 18.39 -12.64 -25.17
C GLY A 127 17.80 -13.28 -23.91
N TYR A 128 16.49 -13.16 -23.68
CA TYR A 128 15.81 -13.92 -22.65
C TYR A 128 15.31 -15.27 -23.16
N ASP A 129 15.57 -16.34 -22.43
CA ASP A 129 15.03 -17.66 -22.72
C ASP A 129 13.78 -17.91 -21.88
N ALA A 130 12.62 -17.55 -22.43
CA ALA A 130 11.32 -17.76 -21.79
C ALA A 130 10.98 -19.24 -21.57
N SER A 131 11.63 -20.18 -22.27
CA SER A 131 11.38 -21.62 -22.09
C SER A 131 11.97 -22.16 -20.78
N THR A 132 13.06 -21.55 -20.31
CA THR A 132 13.73 -21.92 -19.04
C THR A 132 13.48 -20.91 -17.92
N ASP A 133 13.05 -19.69 -18.26
CA ASP A 133 12.65 -18.62 -17.34
C ASP A 133 13.68 -18.39 -16.21
N PRO A 134 14.98 -18.27 -16.51
CA PRO A 134 16.08 -18.57 -15.58
C PRO A 134 16.02 -17.83 -14.23
N ASP A 135 15.34 -16.70 -14.16
CA ASP A 135 15.22 -15.82 -13.00
C ASP A 135 13.78 -15.35 -12.72
N CYS A 136 12.77 -16.09 -13.18
CA CYS A 136 11.36 -15.81 -12.92
C CYS A 136 10.98 -14.38 -13.33
N TRP A 137 11.21 -14.03 -14.59
CA TRP A 137 10.94 -12.66 -15.06
C TRP A 137 9.48 -12.51 -15.45
N TRP A 138 8.73 -11.75 -14.65
CA TRP A 138 7.28 -11.64 -14.83
C TRP A 138 6.91 -11.09 -16.21
N SER A 139 7.61 -10.07 -16.72
CA SER A 139 7.27 -9.48 -18.03
C SER A 139 7.46 -10.45 -19.21
N ALA A 140 8.24 -11.52 -19.05
CA ALA A 140 8.45 -12.51 -20.09
C ALA A 140 7.53 -13.74 -19.95
N THR A 141 7.24 -14.18 -18.72
CA THR A 141 6.62 -15.49 -18.46
C THR A 141 5.42 -15.45 -17.52
N GLY A 142 5.13 -14.29 -16.92
CA GLY A 142 4.14 -14.16 -15.85
C GLY A 142 4.55 -14.91 -14.58
N CYS A 143 5.83 -15.24 -14.40
CA CYS A 143 6.28 -15.99 -13.24
C CYS A 143 6.09 -15.18 -11.94
N VAL A 144 5.36 -15.77 -10.99
CA VAL A 144 5.01 -15.18 -9.67
C VAL A 144 5.63 -15.93 -8.48
N LYS A 145 6.41 -16.98 -8.76
CA LYS A 145 7.04 -17.80 -7.73
C LYS A 145 8.54 -17.78 -7.93
N SER A 146 9.21 -16.99 -7.08
CA SER A 146 10.66 -16.83 -7.14
C SER A 146 11.39 -18.17 -7.14
N LYS A 147 12.46 -18.27 -7.93
CA LYS A 147 13.39 -19.41 -7.90
C LYS A 147 14.41 -19.27 -6.78
N ASN A 148 14.52 -18.09 -6.17
CA ASN A 148 15.28 -17.87 -4.96
C ASN A 148 14.46 -18.34 -3.73
N PRO A 149 14.91 -19.38 -3.00
CA PRO A 149 14.17 -19.91 -1.85
C PRO A 149 14.10 -18.95 -0.66
N SER A 150 14.87 -17.85 -0.68
CA SER A 150 14.85 -16.81 0.36
C SER A 150 13.78 -15.74 0.11
N VAL A 151 12.99 -15.87 -0.96
CA VAL A 151 11.95 -14.92 -1.37
C VAL A 151 10.63 -15.69 -1.46
N PRO A 152 9.52 -15.19 -0.89
CA PRO A 152 8.23 -15.86 -1.01
C PRO A 152 7.66 -15.72 -2.43
N ALA A 153 6.56 -16.43 -2.69
CA ALA A 153 5.76 -16.16 -3.88
C ALA A 153 5.12 -14.76 -3.79
N ASP A 154 4.91 -14.13 -4.94
CA ASP A 154 4.25 -12.84 -5.03
C ASP A 154 2.76 -12.96 -4.67
N ALA A 155 2.20 -11.87 -4.14
CA ALA A 155 0.75 -11.75 -4.01
C ALA A 155 0.17 -11.38 -5.39
N ALA A 156 -0.23 -12.38 -6.19
CA ALA A 156 -0.72 -12.17 -7.55
C ALA A 156 -2.22 -12.46 -7.74
N ALA A 157 -2.82 -13.27 -6.88
CA ALA A 157 -4.25 -13.63 -6.93
C ALA A 157 -4.76 -13.88 -5.50
N CYS A 158 -6.04 -13.56 -5.23
CA CYS A 158 -6.61 -13.76 -3.89
C CYS A 158 -6.79 -15.27 -3.60
N PRO A 159 -6.41 -15.77 -2.40
CA PRO A 159 -6.51 -17.19 -2.08
C PRO A 159 -7.94 -17.76 -2.05
N GLN A 160 -8.95 -16.92 -1.78
CA GLN A 160 -10.35 -17.37 -1.68
C GLN A 160 -11.10 -17.11 -2.98
N VAL A 161 -11.84 -18.11 -3.45
CA VAL A 161 -12.66 -18.00 -4.66
C VAL A 161 -13.73 -16.93 -4.49
N GLY A 162 -13.82 -16.02 -5.47
CA GLY A 162 -14.79 -14.94 -5.49
C GLY A 162 -14.38 -13.69 -4.70
N ASP A 163 -13.18 -13.67 -4.08
CA ASP A 163 -12.59 -12.43 -3.59
C ASP A 163 -12.09 -11.57 -4.75
N TRP A 164 -12.28 -10.26 -4.63
CA TRP A 164 -11.77 -9.24 -5.54
C TRP A 164 -10.90 -8.28 -4.74
N GLY A 165 -9.58 -8.48 -4.83
CA GLY A 165 -8.53 -7.64 -4.28
C GLY A 165 -8.45 -6.32 -5.04
N LEU A 166 -9.09 -5.29 -4.50
CA LEU A 166 -9.18 -3.96 -5.09
C LEU A 166 -7.87 -3.18 -4.92
N THR A 167 -7.28 -2.77 -6.03
CA THR A 167 -6.07 -1.95 -6.05
C THR A 167 -6.15 -0.79 -7.05
N TYR A 168 -5.41 0.28 -6.77
CA TYR A 168 -5.19 1.42 -7.66
C TYR A 168 -3.72 1.85 -7.64
N ASP A 169 -3.15 2.07 -8.80
CA ASP A 169 -1.75 2.50 -8.99
C ASP A 169 -1.65 3.99 -9.38
N ASP A 170 -0.42 4.50 -9.28
CA ASP A 170 0.07 5.80 -9.76
C ASP A 170 -0.35 7.06 -9.00
N GLY A 171 -1.18 6.93 -7.98
CA GLY A 171 -1.52 8.02 -7.09
C GLY A 171 -0.40 8.42 -6.10
N PRO A 172 -0.70 9.33 -5.15
CA PRO A 172 -1.89 10.16 -5.15
C PRO A 172 -1.70 11.39 -6.03
N LEU A 173 -2.74 11.87 -6.71
CA LEU A 173 -2.66 13.06 -7.55
C LEU A 173 -3.14 14.31 -6.81
N THR A 174 -2.77 15.47 -7.38
CA THR A 174 -3.16 16.76 -6.83
C THR A 174 -4.44 17.24 -7.50
N ALA A 175 -5.22 18.09 -6.81
CA ALA A 175 -6.46 18.64 -7.36
C ALA A 175 -6.24 19.48 -8.63
N GLU A 176 -5.01 19.94 -8.88
CA GLU A 176 -4.63 20.63 -10.12
C GLU A 176 -4.66 19.70 -11.36
N ALA A 177 -4.62 18.38 -11.18
CA ALA A 177 -4.75 17.43 -12.28
C ALA A 177 -6.18 17.39 -12.86
N GLY A 178 -7.19 17.77 -12.07
CA GLY A 178 -8.58 17.93 -12.49
C GLY A 178 -9.58 17.54 -11.40
N GLU A 179 -10.87 17.74 -11.66
CA GLU A 179 -11.95 17.42 -10.70
C GLU A 179 -12.04 15.92 -10.36
N TRP A 180 -11.46 15.06 -11.21
CA TRP A 180 -11.40 13.61 -11.05
C TRP A 180 -10.27 13.14 -10.12
N ALA A 181 -9.29 14.00 -9.84
CA ALA A 181 -8.19 13.70 -8.93
C ALA A 181 -8.68 13.75 -7.46
N GLU A 182 -7.77 13.53 -6.53
CA GLU A 182 -8.09 13.45 -5.11
C GLU A 182 -8.70 14.76 -4.60
N PRO A 183 -9.80 14.69 -3.82
CA PRO A 183 -10.29 13.50 -3.11
C PRO A 183 -11.37 12.70 -3.85
N ASN A 184 -11.63 12.89 -5.14
CA ASN A 184 -12.82 12.33 -5.80
C ASN A 184 -12.92 10.79 -5.69
N LEU A 185 -11.87 10.05 -6.07
CA LEU A 185 -11.87 8.59 -5.93
C LEU A 185 -12.06 8.16 -4.47
N TYR A 186 -11.47 8.88 -3.51
CA TYR A 186 -11.56 8.54 -2.08
C TYR A 186 -12.96 8.81 -1.53
N ASP A 187 -13.58 9.91 -1.94
CA ASP A 187 -14.97 10.22 -1.61
C ASP A 187 -15.94 9.19 -2.23
N PHE A 188 -15.68 8.73 -3.45
CA PHE A 188 -16.44 7.64 -4.06
C PHE A 188 -16.29 6.34 -3.27
N LEU A 189 -15.05 5.91 -2.95
CA LEU A 189 -14.80 4.71 -2.16
C LEU A 189 -15.41 4.81 -0.75
N ALA A 190 -15.40 5.99 -0.13
CA ALA A 190 -16.06 6.24 1.14
C ALA A 190 -17.59 6.06 1.05
N LYS A 191 -18.24 6.60 0.00
CA LYS A 191 -19.69 6.41 -0.25
C LYS A 191 -20.03 4.94 -0.47
N GLU A 192 -19.16 4.21 -1.15
CA GLU A 192 -19.29 2.78 -1.37
C GLU A 192 -18.93 1.93 -0.13
N ASN A 193 -18.51 2.55 0.98
CA ASN A 193 -17.95 1.86 2.14
C ASN A 193 -16.85 0.85 1.76
N GLN A 194 -16.03 1.21 0.77
CA GLN A 194 -15.01 0.36 0.18
C GLN A 194 -13.62 0.85 0.58
N LYS A 195 -12.70 -0.09 0.73
CA LYS A 195 -11.26 0.15 0.95
C LYS A 195 -10.49 -0.50 -0.19
N ALA A 196 -9.30 0.03 -0.46
CA ALA A 196 -8.43 -0.43 -1.54
C ALA A 196 -6.98 -0.44 -1.06
N GLY A 197 -6.12 -1.19 -1.75
CA GLY A 197 -4.68 -0.93 -1.70
C GLY A 197 -4.29 0.10 -2.74
N LEU A 198 -3.54 1.11 -2.33
CA LEU A 198 -3.10 2.20 -3.18
C LEU A 198 -1.58 2.13 -3.32
N PHE A 199 -1.09 1.99 -4.55
CA PHE A 199 0.32 1.87 -4.86
C PHE A 199 0.83 3.22 -5.35
N TYR A 200 1.55 3.90 -4.47
CA TYR A 200 1.90 5.29 -4.69
C TYR A 200 3.30 5.48 -5.28
N ILE A 201 3.36 6.36 -6.26
CA ILE A 201 4.62 6.90 -6.75
C ILE A 201 5.16 7.89 -5.71
N GLY A 202 6.42 7.74 -5.30
CA GLY A 202 7.00 8.50 -4.20
C GLY A 202 7.01 10.00 -4.44
N SER A 203 7.27 10.43 -5.68
CA SER A 203 7.20 11.85 -6.05
C SER A 203 5.79 12.42 -5.96
N ASN A 204 4.77 11.59 -6.17
CA ASN A 204 3.37 11.99 -6.06
C ASN A 204 2.97 12.16 -4.58
N VAL A 205 3.47 11.31 -3.68
CA VAL A 205 3.23 11.44 -2.22
C VAL A 205 3.70 12.79 -1.68
N ILE A 206 4.86 13.28 -2.13
CA ILE A 206 5.37 14.58 -1.68
C ILE A 206 4.68 15.78 -2.36
N ALA A 207 4.07 15.56 -3.53
CA ALA A 207 3.31 16.58 -4.25
C ALA A 207 1.87 16.70 -3.70
N ALA A 208 1.25 15.59 -3.31
CA ALA A 208 -0.10 15.49 -2.76
C ALA A 208 -0.12 14.92 -1.33
N PRO A 209 0.60 15.52 -0.36
CA PRO A 209 0.73 14.94 0.98
C PRO A 209 -0.60 14.85 1.72
N ALA A 210 -1.51 15.81 1.50
CA ALA A 210 -2.85 15.79 2.07
C ALA A 210 -3.70 14.61 1.58
N ALA A 211 -3.54 14.22 0.31
CA ALA A 211 -4.23 13.07 -0.27
C ALA A 211 -3.72 11.76 0.34
N ALA A 212 -2.40 11.60 0.48
CA ALA A 212 -1.81 10.43 1.14
C ALA A 212 -2.26 10.30 2.61
N GLN A 213 -2.29 11.40 3.37
CA GLN A 213 -2.81 11.42 4.74
C GLN A 213 -4.30 11.05 4.78
N ARG A 214 -5.09 11.58 3.85
CA ARG A 214 -6.51 11.27 3.71
C ARG A 214 -6.74 9.79 3.41
N ALA A 215 -6.00 9.22 2.48
CA ALA A 215 -6.12 7.81 2.14
C ALA A 215 -5.85 6.89 3.35
N LEU A 216 -4.82 7.20 4.15
CA LEU A 216 -4.57 6.47 5.38
C LEU A 216 -5.71 6.63 6.41
N ALA A 217 -6.23 7.86 6.56
CA ALA A 217 -7.35 8.15 7.45
C ALA A 217 -8.65 7.43 7.06
N ASP A 218 -8.86 7.26 5.75
CA ASP A 218 -10.00 6.55 5.17
C ASP A 218 -9.85 5.02 5.26
N GLY A 219 -8.69 4.53 5.73
CA GLY A 219 -8.41 3.11 5.96
C GLY A 219 -7.91 2.35 4.73
N HIS A 220 -7.43 3.05 3.70
CA HIS A 220 -6.75 2.41 2.57
C HIS A 220 -5.37 1.88 3.01
N THR A 221 -4.90 0.86 2.30
CA THR A 221 -3.56 0.31 2.51
C THR A 221 -2.59 1.00 1.55
N LEU A 222 -1.59 1.71 2.07
CA LEU A 222 -0.61 2.41 1.25
C LEU A 222 0.57 1.49 0.93
N CYS A 223 0.95 1.39 -0.34
CA CYS A 223 2.05 0.57 -0.84
C CYS A 223 3.01 1.40 -1.71
N VAL A 224 4.24 0.92 -1.86
CA VAL A 224 5.27 1.56 -2.71
C VAL A 224 5.03 1.25 -4.19
N HIS A 225 5.14 2.26 -5.04
CA HIS A 225 5.18 2.11 -6.51
C HIS A 225 6.37 2.82 -7.13
N THR A 226 7.53 2.73 -6.48
CA THR A 226 8.81 3.39 -6.87
C THR A 226 8.74 4.91 -6.82
N TRP A 227 9.87 5.58 -7.04
CA TRP A 227 9.97 7.04 -6.95
C TRP A 227 9.63 7.70 -8.29
N SER A 228 10.12 7.13 -9.39
CA SER A 228 10.02 7.71 -10.73
C SER A 228 9.37 6.80 -11.78
N HIS A 229 8.79 5.68 -11.34
CA HIS A 229 8.07 4.73 -12.19
C HIS A 229 8.92 4.06 -13.31
N PRO A 230 10.17 3.60 -13.06
CA PRO A 230 10.94 2.90 -14.10
C PRO A 230 10.59 1.41 -14.18
N ALA A 231 10.85 0.79 -15.33
CA ALA A 231 10.88 -0.67 -15.45
C ALA A 231 12.03 -1.25 -14.61
N MET A 232 11.72 -1.92 -13.51
CA MET A 232 12.68 -2.20 -12.43
C MET A 232 13.77 -3.22 -12.79
N THR A 233 13.51 -4.16 -13.69
CA THR A 233 14.53 -5.13 -14.12
C THR A 233 15.58 -4.49 -15.04
N SER A 234 15.27 -3.33 -15.64
CA SER A 234 16.24 -2.52 -16.39
C SER A 234 17.15 -1.67 -15.50
N GLN A 235 16.87 -1.60 -14.20
CA GLN A 235 17.63 -0.80 -13.24
C GLN A 235 18.77 -1.60 -12.60
N SER A 236 19.88 -0.92 -12.27
CA SER A 236 20.93 -1.50 -11.43
C SER A 236 20.41 -1.81 -10.03
N ASN A 237 21.12 -2.64 -9.28
CA ASN A 237 20.73 -2.97 -7.91
C ASN A 237 20.61 -1.72 -7.02
N GLU A 238 21.54 -0.79 -7.16
CA GLU A 238 21.57 0.46 -6.40
C GLU A 238 20.43 1.39 -6.81
N ALA A 239 20.08 1.42 -8.09
CA ALA A 239 18.94 2.19 -8.59
C ALA A 239 17.61 1.60 -8.07
N VAL A 240 17.46 0.27 -8.05
CA VAL A 240 16.30 -0.39 -7.41
C VAL A 240 16.17 0.02 -5.95
N VAL A 241 17.28 0.00 -5.18
CA VAL A 241 17.26 0.43 -3.78
C VAL A 241 16.86 1.90 -3.65
N ALA A 242 17.38 2.78 -4.51
CA ALA A 242 17.06 4.21 -4.48
C ALA A 242 15.58 4.48 -4.76
N GLU A 243 15.02 3.85 -5.79
CA GLU A 243 13.60 3.94 -6.17
C GLU A 243 12.67 3.52 -5.02
N LEU A 244 12.97 2.42 -4.35
CA LEU A 244 12.17 1.93 -3.24
C LEU A 244 12.35 2.79 -1.98
N TYR A 245 13.59 3.15 -1.65
CA TYR A 245 13.91 3.90 -0.43
C TYR A 245 13.20 5.26 -0.39
N TRP A 246 13.28 6.05 -1.46
CA TRP A 246 12.73 7.39 -1.47
C TRP A 246 11.20 7.41 -1.36
N THR A 247 10.53 6.41 -1.94
CA THR A 247 9.08 6.24 -1.79
C THR A 247 8.70 5.80 -0.39
N MET A 248 9.42 4.85 0.20
CA MET A 248 9.18 4.46 1.60
C MET A 248 9.38 5.63 2.56
N ARG A 249 10.42 6.44 2.35
CA ARG A 249 10.69 7.66 3.14
C ARG A 249 9.55 8.66 3.00
N ALA A 250 9.10 8.94 1.77
CA ALA A 250 8.00 9.88 1.53
C ALA A 250 6.70 9.45 2.23
N ILE A 251 6.32 8.17 2.08
CA ILE A 251 5.14 7.62 2.76
C ILE A 251 5.31 7.76 4.28
N LYS A 252 6.46 7.40 4.83
CA LYS A 252 6.73 7.49 6.27
C LYS A 252 6.66 8.92 6.79
N GLU A 253 7.31 9.86 6.13
CA GLU A 253 7.35 11.26 6.56
C GLU A 253 5.96 11.91 6.46
N VAL A 254 5.22 11.64 5.38
CA VAL A 254 3.90 12.25 5.17
C VAL A 254 2.84 11.62 6.07
N THR A 255 2.80 10.29 6.16
CA THR A 255 1.66 9.55 6.73
C THR A 255 1.95 8.92 8.10
N GLY A 256 3.22 8.85 8.49
CA GLY A 256 3.65 8.27 9.76
C GLY A 256 3.83 6.77 9.78
N VAL A 257 3.52 6.07 8.69
CA VAL A 257 3.61 4.60 8.59
C VAL A 257 4.70 4.14 7.63
N THR A 258 5.36 3.02 7.94
CA THR A 258 6.28 2.33 7.03
C THR A 258 5.57 1.12 6.44
N THR A 259 5.38 1.12 5.12
CA THR A 259 4.67 0.05 4.41
C THR A 259 5.47 -1.24 4.24
N LYS A 260 4.75 -2.36 4.11
CA LYS A 260 5.25 -3.71 3.86
C LYS A 260 4.95 -4.23 2.46
N CYS A 261 4.43 -3.40 1.56
CA CYS A 261 4.03 -3.80 0.22
C CYS A 261 4.55 -2.86 -0.84
N TRP A 262 4.78 -3.42 -2.02
CA TRP A 262 5.12 -2.67 -3.21
C TRP A 262 4.58 -3.38 -4.45
N ARG A 263 4.47 -2.63 -5.55
CA ARG A 263 4.18 -3.16 -6.88
C ARG A 263 5.22 -2.61 -7.86
N PRO A 264 5.81 -3.45 -8.72
CA PRO A 264 6.69 -2.99 -9.77
C PRO A 264 5.90 -2.28 -10.88
N PRO A 265 6.32 -1.07 -11.32
CA PRO A 265 5.86 -0.47 -12.56
C PRO A 265 5.88 -1.48 -13.72
N TYR A 266 4.84 -1.48 -14.55
CA TYR A 266 4.68 -2.40 -15.69
C TYR A 266 4.63 -3.89 -15.32
N GLY A 267 4.54 -4.23 -14.03
CA GLY A 267 4.69 -5.60 -13.55
C GLY A 267 6.14 -6.11 -13.63
N ASP A 268 7.09 -5.24 -13.96
CA ASP A 268 8.45 -5.63 -14.33
C ASP A 268 9.29 -6.01 -13.10
N VAL A 269 9.44 -7.31 -12.88
CA VAL A 269 10.19 -7.85 -11.74
C VAL A 269 10.82 -9.21 -12.07
N ASP A 270 12.03 -9.43 -11.59
CA ASP A 270 12.78 -10.69 -11.63
C ASP A 270 13.23 -11.09 -10.21
N ASP A 271 13.84 -12.26 -10.05
CA ASP A 271 14.31 -12.75 -8.75
C ASP A 271 15.33 -11.84 -8.06
N ARG A 272 16.09 -11.05 -8.82
CA ARG A 272 17.05 -10.07 -8.29
C ARG A 272 16.31 -8.91 -7.65
N VAL A 273 15.34 -8.32 -8.35
CA VAL A 273 14.52 -7.21 -7.84
C VAL A 273 13.66 -7.67 -6.66
N ARG A 274 13.04 -8.86 -6.72
CA ARG A 274 12.27 -9.40 -5.58
C ARG A 274 13.14 -9.58 -4.34
N ALA A 275 14.36 -10.11 -4.51
CA ALA A 275 15.27 -10.31 -3.38
C ALA A 275 15.68 -9.00 -2.71
N ILE A 276 15.87 -7.92 -3.49
CA ILE A 276 16.15 -6.58 -2.95
C ILE A 276 14.93 -6.06 -2.19
N ALA A 277 13.74 -6.08 -2.81
CA ALA A 277 12.52 -5.57 -2.17
C ALA A 277 12.17 -6.35 -0.90
N TRP A 278 12.33 -7.69 -0.90
CA TRP A 278 12.09 -8.53 0.27
C TRP A 278 12.99 -8.15 1.45
N GLN A 279 14.29 -7.92 1.19
CA GLN A 279 15.23 -7.48 2.22
C GLN A 279 14.95 -6.06 2.71
N MET A 280 14.34 -5.21 1.88
CA MET A 280 13.83 -3.89 2.28
C MET A 280 12.48 -3.97 3.02
N GLY A 281 11.99 -5.17 3.33
CA GLY A 281 10.75 -5.37 4.10
C GLY A 281 9.48 -5.21 3.27
N LEU A 282 9.56 -5.32 1.94
CA LEU A 282 8.44 -5.16 1.02
C LEU A 282 8.03 -6.51 0.40
N THR A 283 6.73 -6.76 0.39
CA THR A 283 6.07 -7.87 -0.31
C THR A 283 5.69 -7.42 -1.71
N THR A 284 6.11 -8.17 -2.73
CA THR A 284 5.74 -7.92 -4.12
C THR A 284 4.28 -8.27 -4.35
N VAL A 285 3.49 -7.30 -4.81
CA VAL A 285 2.09 -7.46 -5.18
C VAL A 285 1.95 -7.26 -6.69
N LEU A 286 1.38 -8.26 -7.35
CA LEU A 286 1.07 -8.25 -8.78
C LEU A 286 -0.45 -8.32 -8.97
N TRP A 287 -0.90 -8.80 -10.13
CA TRP A 287 -2.31 -8.97 -10.47
C TRP A 287 -2.46 -10.17 -11.41
N ASP A 288 -3.67 -10.70 -11.47
CA ASP A 288 -4.08 -11.72 -12.44
C ASP A 288 -5.21 -11.22 -13.36
N LEU A 289 -5.89 -10.14 -12.99
CA LEU A 289 -6.80 -9.39 -13.86
C LEU A 289 -6.27 -7.99 -14.13
N ASP A 290 -6.11 -7.66 -15.41
CA ASP A 290 -5.72 -6.34 -15.88
C ASP A 290 -6.90 -5.67 -16.60
N THR A 291 -7.35 -4.53 -16.09
CA THR A 291 -8.45 -3.77 -16.71
C THR A 291 -8.04 -3.09 -18.00
N ASN A 292 -6.73 -2.88 -18.22
CA ASN A 292 -6.17 -2.05 -19.28
C ASN A 292 -6.80 -0.64 -19.36
N ASP A 293 -7.30 -0.14 -18.23
CA ASP A 293 -7.95 1.16 -18.11
C ASP A 293 -7.01 2.32 -18.50
N TRP A 294 -5.72 2.21 -18.16
CA TRP A 294 -4.67 3.17 -18.54
C TRP A 294 -4.58 3.40 -20.06
N ASN A 295 -4.93 2.41 -20.88
CA ASN A 295 -4.85 2.48 -22.33
C ASN A 295 -6.10 3.15 -22.94
N MET A 296 -7.06 3.60 -22.15
CA MET A 296 -8.23 4.31 -22.69
C MET A 296 -7.89 5.74 -23.16
N PRO A 297 -8.65 6.30 -24.12
CA PRO A 297 -8.55 7.72 -24.48
C PRO A 297 -8.74 8.64 -23.27
N GLY A 298 -7.74 9.48 -23.01
CA GLY A 298 -7.68 10.42 -21.89
C GLY A 298 -6.30 11.06 -21.80
N ASP A 299 -6.11 12.01 -20.88
CA ASP A 299 -4.81 12.63 -20.66
C ASP A 299 -3.77 11.59 -20.24
N GLY A 300 -2.69 11.48 -21.02
CA GLY A 300 -1.66 10.45 -20.82
C GLY A 300 -2.09 9.01 -21.12
N GLY A 301 -3.33 8.80 -21.60
CA GLY A 301 -3.87 7.49 -21.95
C GLY A 301 -3.55 7.05 -23.38
N GLY A 302 -4.18 5.94 -23.78
CA GLY A 302 -3.97 5.30 -25.08
C GLY A 302 -5.18 5.33 -26.00
N ASN A 303 -5.37 4.25 -26.76
CA ASN A 303 -6.39 4.15 -27.82
C ASN A 303 -7.43 3.02 -27.61
N LEU A 304 -7.39 2.32 -26.47
CA LEU A 304 -8.30 1.23 -26.16
C LEU A 304 -9.71 1.77 -25.92
N SER A 305 -10.71 1.29 -26.67
CA SER A 305 -12.06 1.83 -26.50
C SER A 305 -12.62 1.54 -25.09
N PRO A 306 -13.34 2.49 -24.47
CA PRO A 306 -14.01 2.24 -23.19
C PRO A 306 -14.93 1.02 -23.22
N SER A 307 -15.57 0.74 -24.37
CA SER A 307 -16.41 -0.45 -24.57
C SER A 307 -15.64 -1.77 -24.51
N THR A 308 -14.33 -1.77 -24.81
CA THR A 308 -13.50 -2.96 -24.67
C THR A 308 -13.21 -3.24 -23.21
N VAL A 309 -12.86 -2.20 -22.45
CA VAL A 309 -12.68 -2.29 -20.99
C VAL A 309 -13.98 -2.69 -20.30
N ASP A 310 -15.11 -2.14 -20.73
CA ASP A 310 -16.45 -2.58 -20.28
C ASP A 310 -16.64 -4.10 -20.49
N GLY A 311 -16.29 -4.60 -21.67
CA GLY A 311 -16.39 -6.03 -21.99
C GLY A 311 -15.55 -6.92 -21.06
N TYR A 312 -14.41 -6.44 -20.55
CA TYR A 312 -13.62 -7.17 -19.56
C TYR A 312 -14.39 -7.34 -18.25
N PHE A 313 -14.90 -6.25 -17.68
CA PHE A 313 -15.71 -6.30 -16.46
C PHE A 313 -16.97 -7.17 -16.63
N GLU A 314 -17.70 -7.00 -17.73
CA GLU A 314 -18.87 -7.82 -18.05
C GLU A 314 -18.52 -9.32 -18.09
N SER A 315 -17.39 -9.66 -18.72
CA SER A 315 -16.95 -11.05 -18.84
C SER A 315 -16.59 -11.68 -17.50
N TRP A 316 -15.88 -10.95 -16.63
CA TRP A 316 -15.50 -11.43 -15.30
C TRP A 316 -16.73 -11.60 -14.39
N ILE A 317 -17.63 -10.61 -14.39
CA ILE A 317 -18.90 -10.68 -13.65
C ILE A 317 -19.76 -11.85 -14.15
N ALA A 318 -19.87 -12.05 -15.46
CA ALA A 318 -20.62 -13.16 -16.04
C ALA A 318 -20.02 -14.51 -15.65
N ALA A 319 -18.68 -14.66 -15.73
CA ALA A 319 -17.95 -15.86 -15.34
C ALA A 319 -18.13 -16.18 -13.85
N ARG A 320 -18.19 -15.16 -12.98
CA ARG A 320 -18.49 -15.33 -11.56
C ARG A 320 -19.92 -15.80 -11.33
N LYS A 321 -20.89 -15.13 -11.95
CA LYS A 321 -22.32 -15.42 -11.79
C LYS A 321 -22.72 -16.80 -12.34
N ASN A 322 -22.12 -17.23 -13.45
CA ASN A 322 -22.38 -18.55 -14.04
C ASN A 322 -21.53 -19.67 -13.40
N GLY A 323 -20.62 -19.33 -12.49
CA GLY A 323 -19.78 -20.26 -11.75
C GLY A 323 -18.61 -20.85 -12.54
N THR A 324 -18.23 -20.31 -13.71
CA THR A 324 -17.01 -20.74 -14.41
C THR A 324 -15.74 -20.15 -13.83
N ASP A 325 -15.83 -18.99 -13.18
CA ASP A 325 -14.73 -18.45 -12.38
C ASP A 325 -14.59 -19.25 -11.06
N LYS A 326 -13.36 -19.76 -10.84
CA LYS A 326 -12.97 -20.61 -9.70
C LYS A 326 -11.81 -20.02 -8.93
N THR A 327 -11.52 -18.74 -9.11
CA THR A 327 -10.37 -18.03 -8.56
C THR A 327 -10.80 -16.86 -7.69
N GLY A 328 -9.89 -16.40 -6.83
CA GLY A 328 -9.95 -15.04 -6.28
C GLY A 328 -8.93 -14.20 -7.03
N HIS A 329 -9.20 -12.91 -7.20
CA HIS A 329 -8.45 -12.06 -8.11
C HIS A 329 -7.82 -10.88 -7.39
N ILE A 330 -6.61 -10.48 -7.80
CA ILE A 330 -6.09 -9.13 -7.55
C ILE A 330 -6.19 -8.37 -8.86
N VAL A 331 -6.81 -7.20 -8.83
CA VAL A 331 -7.16 -6.46 -10.05
C VAL A 331 -6.35 -5.18 -10.17
N LEU A 332 -5.67 -5.03 -11.31
CA LEU A 332 -4.95 -3.81 -11.66
C LEU A 332 -5.89 -2.77 -12.25
N GLN A 333 -5.88 -1.59 -11.64
CA GLN A 333 -6.55 -0.36 -12.06
C GLN A 333 -5.66 0.82 -11.67
N HIS A 334 -5.98 2.00 -12.18
CA HIS A 334 -5.17 3.19 -11.95
C HIS A 334 -6.04 4.37 -11.50
N GLU A 335 -5.45 5.29 -10.74
CA GLU A 335 -6.05 6.59 -10.42
C GLU A 335 -5.41 7.72 -11.22
N LEU A 336 -5.12 7.47 -12.50
CA LEU A 336 -4.25 8.29 -13.37
C LEU A 336 -4.90 9.53 -13.97
N ASN A 337 -6.15 9.39 -14.40
CA ASN A 337 -6.88 10.40 -15.18
C ASN A 337 -8.40 10.19 -15.08
N ASN A 338 -9.16 11.14 -15.63
CA ASN A 338 -10.63 11.09 -15.65
C ASN A 338 -11.18 9.77 -16.21
N ALA A 339 -10.55 9.19 -17.23
CA ALA A 339 -11.03 7.97 -17.87
C ALA A 339 -10.91 6.76 -16.93
N THR A 340 -9.75 6.62 -16.27
CA THR A 340 -9.51 5.54 -15.29
C THR A 340 -10.41 5.65 -14.07
N VAL A 341 -10.53 6.85 -13.48
CA VAL A 341 -11.40 7.08 -12.30
C VAL A 341 -12.88 6.88 -12.64
N SER A 342 -13.36 7.41 -13.76
CA SER A 342 -14.75 7.21 -14.20
C SER A 342 -15.08 5.73 -14.44
N MET A 343 -14.10 4.95 -14.91
CA MET A 343 -14.28 3.52 -15.13
C MET A 343 -14.38 2.75 -13.81
N ALA A 344 -13.54 3.09 -12.83
CA ALA A 344 -13.64 2.57 -11.48
C ALA A 344 -15.00 2.89 -10.83
N GLU A 345 -15.46 4.14 -10.96
CA GLU A 345 -16.77 4.59 -10.44
C GLU A 345 -17.95 3.84 -11.05
N LYS A 346 -17.88 3.59 -12.36
CA LYS A 346 -18.91 2.86 -13.10
C LYS A 346 -19.02 1.40 -12.68
N TRP A 347 -17.90 0.69 -12.55
CA TRP A 347 -17.89 -0.76 -12.43
C TRP A 347 -17.87 -1.28 -11.00
N LEU A 348 -17.28 -0.56 -10.04
CA LEU A 348 -17.17 -1.05 -8.66
C LEU A 348 -18.52 -1.48 -8.05
N PRO A 349 -19.65 -0.76 -8.20
CA PRO A 349 -20.93 -1.19 -7.66
C PRO A 349 -21.40 -2.54 -8.24
N GLN A 350 -21.16 -2.77 -9.53
CA GLN A 350 -21.57 -4.00 -10.22
C GLN A 350 -20.67 -5.18 -9.88
N VAL A 351 -19.37 -4.92 -9.72
CA VAL A 351 -18.42 -5.93 -9.22
C VAL A 351 -18.81 -6.39 -7.82
N LYS A 352 -19.23 -5.47 -6.93
CA LYS A 352 -19.71 -5.79 -5.57
C LYS A 352 -20.97 -6.66 -5.54
N GLU A 353 -21.75 -6.69 -6.61
CA GLU A 353 -22.90 -7.62 -6.72
C GLU A 353 -22.49 -9.07 -7.02
N ALA A 354 -21.28 -9.27 -7.56
CA ALA A 354 -20.80 -10.58 -8.02
C ALA A 354 -19.66 -11.14 -7.16
N PHE A 355 -18.80 -10.26 -6.63
CA PHE A 355 -17.59 -10.60 -5.90
C PHE A 355 -17.60 -10.03 -4.48
N ASN A 356 -16.82 -10.66 -3.60
CA ASN A 356 -16.46 -10.09 -2.31
C ASN A 356 -15.29 -9.11 -2.50
N VAL A 357 -15.60 -7.80 -2.59
CA VAL A 357 -14.58 -6.77 -2.86
C VAL A 357 -13.90 -6.33 -1.57
N VAL A 358 -12.59 -6.56 -1.50
CA VAL A 358 -11.75 -6.24 -0.33
C VAL A 358 -10.44 -5.59 -0.79
N PRO A 359 -9.77 -4.76 0.02
CA PRO A 359 -8.41 -4.35 -0.30
C PRO A 359 -7.49 -5.58 -0.37
N TRP A 360 -6.52 -5.60 -1.29
CA TRP A 360 -5.73 -6.81 -1.59
C TRP A 360 -5.14 -7.48 -0.34
N ASN A 361 -4.67 -6.70 0.65
CA ASN A 361 -4.03 -7.24 1.86
C ASN A 361 -5.00 -8.07 2.72
N GLN A 362 -6.30 -7.77 2.67
CA GLN A 362 -7.33 -8.57 3.35
C GLN A 362 -7.51 -9.94 2.71
N CYS A 363 -7.32 -10.10 1.39
CA CYS A 363 -7.31 -11.42 0.74
C CYS A 363 -6.29 -12.37 1.37
N PHE A 364 -5.17 -11.82 1.86
CA PHE A 364 -4.08 -12.59 2.46
C PHE A 364 -4.13 -12.61 4.00
N ASN A 365 -5.22 -12.14 4.61
CA ASN A 365 -5.35 -12.00 6.06
C ASN A 365 -4.21 -11.17 6.71
N VAL A 366 -3.67 -10.19 5.99
CA VAL A 366 -2.64 -9.29 6.50
C VAL A 366 -3.29 -8.21 7.37
N SER A 367 -3.26 -8.44 8.68
CA SER A 367 -3.84 -7.53 9.69
C SER A 367 -2.96 -6.33 10.06
N HIS A 368 -1.66 -6.38 9.76
CA HIS A 368 -0.69 -5.33 10.09
C HIS A 368 0.16 -4.98 8.86
N PRO A 369 -0.38 -4.22 7.89
CA PRO A 369 0.34 -3.84 6.67
C PRO A 369 1.48 -2.84 6.92
N TYR A 370 1.58 -2.24 8.11
CA TYR A 370 2.65 -1.31 8.49
C TYR A 370 3.56 -1.88 9.60
N TRP A 371 4.78 -1.34 9.71
CA TRP A 371 5.76 -1.75 10.74
C TRP A 371 5.49 -1.14 12.12
N GLU A 372 4.72 -0.06 12.19
CA GLU A 372 4.34 0.61 13.42
C GLU A 372 3.44 -0.27 14.28
N THR A 373 3.96 -0.71 15.42
CA THR A 373 3.18 -1.43 16.44
C THR A 373 2.20 -0.54 17.20
N SER A 374 2.37 0.78 17.10
CA SER A 374 1.49 1.78 17.69
C SER A 374 0.28 2.13 16.82
N PHE A 375 0.30 1.78 15.52
CA PHE A 375 -0.86 1.97 14.65
C PHE A 375 -1.90 0.91 14.99
N THR A 376 -3.09 1.35 15.35
CA THR A 376 -4.14 0.47 15.87
C THR A 376 -5.01 -0.08 14.74
N TYR A 377 -5.12 -1.41 14.62
CA TYR A 377 -6.01 -2.07 13.66
C TYR A 377 -7.12 -2.85 14.37
N PRO A 378 -8.31 -2.98 13.78
CA PRO A 378 -9.30 -3.95 14.25
C PRO A 378 -8.76 -5.37 14.10
N THR A 379 -8.97 -6.19 15.13
CA THR A 379 -8.64 -7.63 15.11
C THR A 379 -9.89 -8.47 15.36
N ALA A 380 -9.81 -9.79 15.18
CA ALA A 380 -10.91 -10.69 15.51
C ALA A 380 -11.26 -10.61 17.01
N GLU A 381 -10.27 -10.43 17.87
CA GLU A 381 -10.41 -10.29 19.32
C GLU A 381 -10.90 -8.89 19.74
N ASN A 382 -10.56 -7.86 18.96
CA ASN A 382 -10.99 -6.49 19.19
C ASN A 382 -11.38 -5.79 17.87
N PRO A 383 -12.62 -5.99 17.41
CA PRO A 383 -13.08 -5.45 16.13
C PRO A 383 -13.32 -3.93 16.14
N ASN A 384 -13.39 -3.31 17.33
CA ASN A 384 -13.61 -1.86 17.50
C ASN A 384 -12.60 -1.30 18.52
N PRO A 385 -11.30 -1.26 18.18
CA PRO A 385 -10.30 -0.77 19.10
C PRO A 385 -10.41 0.74 19.27
N THR A 386 -10.52 1.21 20.52
CA THR A 386 -10.38 2.64 20.83
C THR A 386 -8.92 3.06 20.64
N ALA A 387 -8.69 4.11 19.84
CA ALA A 387 -7.36 4.69 19.69
C ALA A 387 -6.80 5.05 21.07
N ASN A 388 -5.61 4.54 21.41
CA ASN A 388 -4.99 4.78 22.70
C ASN A 388 -4.60 6.27 22.82
N THR A 389 -5.51 7.10 23.35
CA THR A 389 -5.21 8.45 23.81
C THR A 389 -4.42 8.36 25.10
N THR A 390 -3.14 8.01 25.00
CA THR A 390 -2.22 8.21 26.13
C THR A 390 -1.98 9.71 26.24
N THR A 391 -2.88 10.42 26.91
CA THR A 391 -2.56 11.69 27.52
C THR A 391 -1.49 11.41 28.57
N THR A 392 -0.31 11.97 28.38
CA THR A 392 0.72 12.06 29.41
C THR A 392 0.16 12.95 30.53
N ALA A 393 -0.62 12.35 31.43
CA ALA A 393 -0.99 12.96 32.69
C ALA A 393 0.27 12.97 33.55
N SER A 394 0.99 14.09 33.54
CA SER A 394 1.96 14.40 34.58
C SER A 394 1.28 14.27 35.93
N SER A 395 1.68 13.27 36.69
CA SER A 395 1.27 13.04 38.06
C SER A 395 1.84 14.16 38.95
N SER A 396 1.04 15.16 39.26
CA SER A 396 1.23 15.99 40.46
C SER A 396 0.23 15.55 41.52
N ALA A 397 0.76 15.04 42.63
CA ALA A 397 0.01 14.47 43.74
C ALA A 397 -0.85 15.50 44.48
N ALA A 398 -2.08 15.06 44.78
CA ALA A 398 -2.96 15.33 45.92
C ALA A 398 -2.91 16.67 46.67
N VAL A 399 -4.09 17.31 46.78
CA VAL A 399 -4.64 17.76 48.08
C VAL A 399 -6.15 17.44 48.12
N THR A 400 -6.56 16.72 49.16
CA THR A 400 -7.94 16.36 49.50
C THR A 400 -8.50 17.34 50.53
N ALA A 401 -9.73 17.83 50.36
CA ALA A 401 -10.60 18.31 51.45
C ALA A 401 -12.08 18.37 50.97
N PRO A 402 -13.08 18.27 51.89
CA PRO A 402 -14.23 17.39 51.68
C PRO A 402 -15.59 18.08 51.42
N SER A 403 -16.46 17.31 50.76
CA SER A 403 -17.94 17.22 50.80
C SER A 403 -18.79 18.40 51.33
N THR A 404 -19.76 18.82 50.50
CA THR A 404 -21.15 19.04 50.94
C THR A 404 -22.13 18.69 49.82
N SER A 405 -23.09 17.82 50.17
CA SER A 405 -24.25 17.41 49.40
C SER A 405 -25.36 18.47 49.41
N THR A 406 -26.04 18.68 48.29
CA THR A 406 -27.49 18.96 48.29
C THR A 406 -28.16 18.42 47.02
N VAL A 407 -29.23 17.69 47.27
CA VAL A 407 -30.20 17.14 46.31
C VAL A 407 -31.24 18.23 46.02
N ALA A 408 -31.64 18.39 44.75
CA ALA A 408 -32.98 18.91 44.43
C ALA A 408 -33.43 18.45 43.03
N SER A 409 -34.51 17.69 43.02
CA SER A 409 -35.28 17.28 41.84
C SER A 409 -36.35 18.33 41.50
N SER A 410 -36.60 18.58 40.22
CA SER A 410 -37.91 19.07 39.76
C SER A 410 -38.11 18.80 38.26
N LYS A 411 -39.25 18.19 37.94
CA LYS A 411 -39.84 17.92 36.61
C LYS A 411 -41.26 18.59 36.62
N PRO A 412 -42.06 18.57 35.53
CA PRO A 412 -42.03 19.34 34.27
C PRO A 412 -43.31 20.21 34.02
N SER A 413 -43.37 20.77 32.78
CA SER A 413 -44.57 21.08 31.93
C SER A 413 -45.04 22.56 31.88
N PRO A 414 -45.90 22.98 30.92
CA PRO A 414 -46.06 22.64 29.48
C PRO A 414 -46.39 23.87 28.57
N SER A 415 -46.51 23.66 27.24
CA SER A 415 -47.50 24.25 26.29
C SER A 415 -46.92 24.28 24.85
N SER A 416 -47.38 23.44 23.90
CA SER A 416 -48.46 23.67 22.89
C SER A 416 -48.17 24.83 21.93
N SER A 417 -48.40 24.83 20.61
CA SER A 417 -49.16 24.00 19.67
C SER A 417 -49.03 24.66 18.29
N GLY A 418 -49.20 23.93 17.18
CA GLY A 418 -49.50 24.56 15.89
C GLY A 418 -49.23 23.69 14.67
N SER A 419 -50.17 22.81 14.36
CA SER A 419 -50.25 21.99 13.14
C SER A 419 -50.78 22.80 11.94
N SER A 420 -50.41 22.39 10.72
CA SER A 420 -51.39 22.16 9.65
C SER A 420 -50.78 21.37 8.48
N ALA A 421 -51.61 20.45 7.99
CA ALA A 421 -51.35 19.44 6.98
C ALA A 421 -51.80 19.90 5.59
N ALA A 422 -51.32 19.22 4.55
CA ALA A 422 -52.11 18.98 3.34
C ALA A 422 -51.62 17.70 2.63
N ALA A 423 -52.54 16.76 2.45
CA ALA A 423 -52.40 15.57 1.64
C ALA A 423 -52.94 15.83 0.23
N ILE A 424 -52.36 15.20 -0.80
CA ILE A 424 -53.05 14.90 -2.07
C ILE A 424 -52.62 13.49 -2.51
N ALA A 425 -53.58 12.75 -3.06
CA ALA A 425 -53.57 11.32 -3.31
C ALA A 425 -53.37 10.95 -4.80
N ALA A 426 -53.19 9.64 -5.02
CA ALA A 426 -53.43 8.83 -6.23
C ALA A 426 -52.39 8.96 -7.38
N ALA A 427 -52.08 7.95 -8.19
CA ALA A 427 -52.71 6.68 -8.51
C ALA A 427 -51.70 5.65 -9.05
N ALA A 428 -52.08 4.36 -9.03
CA ALA A 428 -51.35 3.24 -9.61
C ALA A 428 -51.56 3.13 -11.14
N SER A 429 -50.61 2.51 -11.85
CA SER A 429 -50.94 1.56 -12.92
C SER A 429 -49.77 0.59 -13.19
N ALA A 430 -50.12 -0.69 -13.30
CA ALA A 430 -49.27 -1.78 -13.74
C ALA A 430 -49.37 -1.95 -15.26
N GLY A 431 -48.27 -2.35 -15.90
CA GLY A 431 -48.21 -2.73 -17.32
C GLY A 431 -47.30 -3.93 -17.49
N THR A 432 -47.79 -4.95 -18.18
CA THR A 432 -47.28 -6.32 -18.23
C THR A 432 -46.68 -6.64 -19.61
N ARG A 433 -45.56 -7.39 -19.63
CA ARG A 433 -45.02 -8.31 -20.68
C ARG A 433 -44.74 -7.80 -22.11
N ASN A 434 -43.53 -8.06 -22.61
CA ASN A 434 -43.33 -9.20 -23.52
C ASN A 434 -41.86 -9.60 -23.71
N THR A 435 -41.65 -10.91 -23.68
CA THR A 435 -40.45 -11.69 -24.02
C THR A 435 -40.23 -11.76 -25.53
N VAL A 436 -38.97 -11.70 -25.98
CA VAL A 436 -38.53 -12.29 -27.25
C VAL A 436 -37.25 -13.08 -27.01
N THR A 437 -37.35 -14.38 -27.20
CA THR A 437 -36.27 -15.37 -27.20
C THR A 437 -35.63 -15.40 -28.59
N ILE A 438 -34.31 -15.25 -28.68
CA ILE A 438 -33.53 -15.72 -29.83
C ILE A 438 -32.35 -16.52 -29.31
N THR A 439 -32.46 -17.83 -29.47
CA THR A 439 -31.39 -18.82 -29.37
C THR A 439 -30.43 -18.69 -30.56
N SER A 440 -29.15 -18.55 -30.29
CA SER A 440 -28.10 -19.07 -31.18
C SER A 440 -26.91 -19.55 -30.35
N VAL A 441 -26.70 -20.86 -30.43
CA VAL A 441 -25.56 -21.59 -29.87
C VAL A 441 -24.41 -21.44 -30.86
N LEU A 442 -23.28 -20.86 -30.44
CA LEU A 442 -21.99 -21.14 -31.07
C LEU A 442 -20.94 -21.18 -29.96
N GLY A 443 -20.44 -22.38 -29.69
CA GLY A 443 -19.29 -22.57 -28.82
C GLY A 443 -18.02 -22.06 -29.50
N MET A 444 -17.28 -21.21 -28.80
CA MET A 444 -15.87 -20.97 -29.11
C MET A 444 -15.04 -21.25 -27.87
N VAL A 445 -14.12 -22.18 -28.04
CA VAL A 445 -13.00 -22.48 -27.17
C VAL A 445 -12.10 -21.24 -27.14
N VAL A 446 -11.97 -20.60 -25.97
CA VAL A 446 -10.99 -19.53 -25.76
C VAL A 446 -9.69 -20.18 -25.32
N ILE A 447 -8.73 -20.24 -26.24
CA ILE A 447 -7.32 -20.45 -25.93
C ILE A 447 -6.81 -19.09 -25.45
N ALA A 448 -6.37 -19.02 -24.19
CA ALA A 448 -5.62 -17.88 -23.67
C ALA A 448 -4.30 -17.79 -24.42
N ALA A 449 -4.24 -16.93 -25.44
CA ALA A 449 -3.02 -16.55 -26.10
C ALA A 449 -2.43 -15.35 -25.34
N ALA A 450 -1.31 -15.58 -24.66
CA ALA A 450 -0.43 -14.50 -24.22
C ALA A 450 0.05 -13.74 -25.46
N ALA A 451 -0.56 -12.59 -25.73
CA ALA A 451 -0.08 -11.67 -26.75
C ALA A 451 1.15 -10.96 -26.18
N ALA A 452 2.32 -11.25 -26.75
CA ALA A 452 3.51 -10.43 -26.59
C ALA A 452 3.20 -9.03 -27.13
N TYR A 453 3.20 -8.02 -26.26
CA TYR A 453 3.02 -6.64 -26.67
C TYR A 453 4.35 -6.05 -27.10
N THR A 454 4.41 -5.61 -28.36
CA THR A 454 5.25 -4.50 -28.81
C THR A 454 4.61 -3.20 -28.33
N PHE A 455 5.46 -2.32 -27.83
CA PHE A 455 5.12 -1.20 -26.98
C PHE A 455 4.76 0.10 -27.70
#